data_AF-A0A428TID9-F1
#
_entry.id   AF-A0A428TID9-F1
#
_cell.length_a   1.000
_cell.length_b   1.000
_cell.length_c   1.000
_cell.angle_alpha   90.00
_cell.angle_beta   90.00
_cell.angle_gamma   90.00
#
_symmetry.space_group_name_H-M   'P 1'
#
loop_
_entity.id
_entity.type
_entity.pdbx_description
1 polymer ?
#
loop_
_entity_poly.entity_id
_entity_poly.type
_entity_poly.pdbx_seq_one_letter_code
_entity_poly.pdbx_strand_id
1 'polypeptide(L)'
;VLPDVTALLASSQPIGLLFKTVTGSAAGGFGLLFLILGIWLFAGVGALTAASRCTYAFARDGGIPGNLWAKVNKTLDVPLWAIILSTTVDCLLGCIYFGSSAAFGSFTGVATICLSASYCVPILVSVVRGRQAVRSSPFPLGKLGYVLNYISLVWICLAVVIFCMPVSLPVTPSSMNYASVVFAGFGAISGIWYFVYARKHFKGPIIVDMGAEEYNSNGVTDVEHEKGLNISDNSADEESKK
;
A
#
# COMPACT_ATOMS: atom_id res chain seq x y z
N VAL A 1 -4.82 -34.48 -18.42
CA VAL A 1 -6.13 -34.73 -17.79
C VAL A 1 -6.19 -33.92 -16.50
N LEU A 2 -7.19 -33.04 -16.35
CA LEU A 2 -7.36 -32.28 -15.11
C LEU A 2 -7.83 -33.24 -14.00
N PRO A 3 -7.22 -33.22 -12.80
CA PRO A 3 -7.71 -34.02 -11.67
C PRO A 3 -9.14 -33.66 -11.30
N ASP A 4 -9.86 -34.63 -10.72
CA ASP A 4 -11.21 -34.39 -10.23
C ASP A 4 -11.21 -33.25 -9.20
N VAL A 5 -12.14 -32.32 -9.37
CA VAL A 5 -12.26 -31.10 -8.55
C VAL A 5 -12.52 -31.49 -7.09
N THR A 6 -13.24 -32.59 -6.84
CA THR A 6 -13.48 -33.08 -5.49
C THR A 6 -12.20 -33.56 -4.80
N ALA A 7 -11.29 -34.21 -5.53
CA ALA A 7 -9.99 -34.64 -5.00
C ALA A 7 -9.05 -33.47 -4.72
N LEU A 8 -9.15 -32.38 -5.50
CA LEU A 8 -8.43 -31.13 -5.21
C LEU A 8 -8.99 -30.42 -3.98
N LEU A 9 -10.32 -30.34 -3.85
CA LEU A 9 -10.99 -29.69 -2.71
C LEU A 9 -10.80 -30.45 -1.38
N ALA A 10 -10.56 -31.76 -1.43
CA ALA A 10 -10.25 -32.58 -0.26
C ALA A 10 -8.80 -32.42 0.25
N SER A 11 -7.90 -31.88 -0.57
CA SER A 11 -6.51 -31.65 -0.18
C SER A 11 -6.35 -30.31 0.53
N SER A 12 -5.69 -30.30 1.68
CA SER A 12 -5.30 -29.06 2.37
C SER A 12 -4.36 -28.18 1.53
N GLN A 13 -3.67 -28.77 0.55
CA GLN A 13 -2.78 -28.08 -0.40
C GLN A 13 -3.03 -28.57 -1.84
N PRO A 14 -4.00 -27.98 -2.56
CA PRO A 14 -4.38 -28.43 -3.90
C PRO A 14 -3.31 -28.17 -4.97
N ILE A 15 -2.46 -27.14 -4.80
CA ILE A 15 -1.43 -26.76 -5.79
C ILE A 15 -0.42 -27.88 -6.03
N GLY A 16 0.10 -28.51 -4.97
CA GLY A 16 1.12 -29.56 -5.11
C GLY A 16 0.56 -30.82 -5.77
N LEU A 17 -0.66 -31.20 -5.40
CA LEU A 17 -1.37 -32.31 -6.02
C LEU A 17 -1.69 -32.04 -7.48
N LEU A 18 -2.11 -30.81 -7.80
CA LEU A 18 -2.38 -30.39 -9.17
C LEU A 18 -1.11 -30.49 -10.04
N PHE A 19 0.03 -29.97 -9.58
CA PHE A 19 1.26 -30.06 -10.36
C PHE A 19 1.78 -31.47 -10.54
N LYS A 20 1.68 -32.33 -9.52
CA LYS A 20 2.01 -33.74 -9.66
C LYS A 20 1.13 -34.43 -10.72
N THR A 21 -0.17 -34.16 -10.70
CA THR A 21 -1.11 -34.79 -11.64
C THR A 21 -0.97 -34.24 -13.06
N VAL A 22 -0.72 -32.95 -13.23
CA VAL A 22 -0.55 -32.32 -14.55
C VAL A 22 0.78 -32.71 -15.19
N THR A 23 1.86 -32.80 -14.42
CA THR A 23 3.19 -33.16 -14.95
C THR A 23 3.40 -34.67 -15.08
N GLY A 24 2.57 -35.49 -14.45
CA GLY A 24 2.70 -36.96 -14.46
C GLY A 24 3.94 -37.48 -13.72
N SER A 25 4.71 -36.61 -13.07
CA SER A 25 5.95 -36.97 -12.35
C SER A 25 6.09 -36.15 -11.07
N ALA A 26 6.50 -36.81 -9.98
CA ALA A 26 6.77 -36.13 -8.71
C ALA A 26 7.90 -35.09 -8.84
N ALA A 27 8.90 -35.34 -9.69
CA ALA A 27 10.00 -34.42 -9.93
C ALA A 27 9.56 -33.15 -10.69
N GLY A 28 8.67 -33.31 -11.69
CA GLY A 28 8.09 -32.18 -12.42
C GLY A 28 7.21 -31.32 -11.52
N GLY A 29 6.39 -31.94 -10.68
CA GLY A 29 5.57 -31.25 -9.69
C GLY A 29 6.41 -30.48 -8.65
N PHE A 30 7.50 -31.08 -8.17
CA PHE A 30 8.43 -30.43 -7.25
C PHE A 30 9.15 -29.23 -7.89
N GLY A 31 9.61 -29.35 -9.14
CA GLY A 31 10.25 -28.25 -9.87
C GLY A 31 9.33 -27.03 -10.04
N LEU A 32 8.06 -27.26 -10.38
CA LEU A 32 7.05 -26.20 -10.46
C LEU A 32 6.74 -25.57 -9.10
N LEU A 33 6.67 -26.38 -8.04
CA LEU A 33 6.46 -25.88 -6.68
C LEU A 33 7.63 -24.99 -6.24
N PHE A 34 8.87 -25.40 -6.53
CA PHE A 34 10.07 -24.62 -6.23
C PHE A 34 10.05 -23.24 -6.92
N LEU A 35 9.61 -23.18 -8.17
CA LEU A 35 9.46 -21.93 -8.90
C LEU A 35 8.46 -20.99 -8.21
N ILE A 36 7.30 -21.50 -7.78
CA ILE A 36 6.31 -20.71 -7.03
C ILE A 36 6.87 -20.20 -5.71
N LEU A 37 7.60 -21.05 -4.97
CA LEU A 37 8.25 -20.63 -3.73
C LEU A 37 9.26 -19.49 -3.98
N GLY A 38 10.03 -19.58 -5.07
CA GLY A 38 10.92 -18.49 -5.50
C GLY A 38 10.18 -17.17 -5.71
N ILE A 39 9.07 -17.20 -6.47
CA ILE A 39 8.23 -16.00 -6.70
C ILE A 39 7.72 -15.43 -5.38
N TRP A 40 7.24 -16.28 -4.47
CA TRP A 40 6.76 -15.86 -3.15
C TRP A 40 7.84 -15.19 -2.31
N LEU A 41 9.07 -15.70 -2.32
CA LEU A 41 10.20 -15.08 -1.62
C LEU A 41 10.50 -13.67 -2.16
N PHE A 42 10.62 -13.51 -3.47
CA PHE A 42 10.90 -12.21 -4.08
C PHE A 42 9.75 -11.22 -3.87
N ALA A 43 8.50 -11.67 -4.01
CA ALA A 43 7.32 -10.85 -3.76
C ALA A 43 7.24 -10.41 -2.28
N GLY A 44 7.54 -11.31 -1.35
CA GLY A 44 7.57 -11.01 0.09
C GLY A 44 8.62 -9.97 0.45
N VAL A 45 9.85 -10.10 -0.06
CA VAL A 45 10.91 -9.10 0.14
C VAL A 45 10.50 -7.74 -0.42
N GLY A 46 9.89 -7.71 -1.62
CA GLY A 46 9.38 -6.48 -2.23
C GLY A 46 8.28 -5.82 -1.40
N ALA A 47 7.30 -6.60 -0.93
CA ALA A 47 6.21 -6.13 -0.10
C ALA A 47 6.71 -5.58 1.25
N LEU A 48 7.62 -6.29 1.92
CA LEU A 48 8.21 -5.86 3.19
C LEU A 48 9.03 -4.57 3.02
N THR A 49 9.78 -4.47 1.93
CA THR A 49 10.52 -3.25 1.59
C THR A 49 9.58 -2.06 1.39
N ALA A 50 8.51 -2.24 0.60
CA ALA A 50 7.51 -1.20 0.39
C ALA A 50 6.83 -0.79 1.71
N ALA A 51 6.38 -1.75 2.52
CA ALA A 51 5.76 -1.51 3.81
C ALA A 51 6.67 -0.73 4.77
N SER A 52 7.97 -1.08 4.82
CA SER A 52 8.94 -0.37 5.65
C SER A 52 9.13 1.10 5.23
N ARG A 53 9.13 1.39 3.92
CA ARG A 53 9.23 2.75 3.39
C ARG A 53 7.98 3.58 3.68
N CYS A 54 6.79 2.98 3.56
CA CYS A 54 5.54 3.61 3.95
C CYS A 54 5.51 3.93 5.46
N THR A 55 5.95 2.99 6.29
CA THR A 55 6.03 3.15 7.75
C THR A 55 7.02 4.25 8.14
N TYR A 56 8.20 4.26 7.50
CA TYR A 56 9.20 5.30 7.66
C TYR A 56 8.65 6.68 7.27
N ALA A 57 8.02 6.81 6.10
CA ALA A 57 7.43 8.06 5.64
C ALA A 57 6.35 8.55 6.61
N PHE A 58 5.48 7.64 7.07
CA PHE A 58 4.45 7.95 8.05
C PHE A 58 5.03 8.39 9.39
N ALA A 59 6.12 7.77 9.86
CA ALA A 59 6.82 8.17 11.07
C ALA A 59 7.54 9.52 10.93
N ARG A 60 8.18 9.77 9.77
CA ARG A 60 8.86 11.04 9.45
C ARG A 60 7.88 12.22 9.50
N ASP A 61 6.67 11.99 9.01
CA ASP A 61 5.60 12.99 8.98
C ASP A 61 4.86 13.08 10.35
N GLY A 62 5.35 12.40 11.39
CA GLY A 62 4.83 12.46 12.76
C GLY A 62 3.61 11.58 13.05
N GLY A 63 3.29 10.62 12.16
CA GLY A 63 2.12 9.74 12.28
C GLY A 63 2.25 8.61 13.30
N ILE A 64 3.48 8.28 13.72
CA ILE A 64 3.78 7.26 14.74
C ILE A 64 4.53 7.93 15.91
N PRO A 65 4.17 7.67 17.17
CA PRO A 65 4.92 8.18 18.31
C PRO A 65 6.31 7.57 18.36
N GLY A 66 7.30 8.43 18.55
CA GLY A 66 8.70 8.06 18.66
C GLY A 66 9.48 8.28 17.37
N ASN A 67 10.70 8.79 17.52
CA ASN A 67 11.60 9.12 16.42
C ASN A 67 12.46 7.91 15.98
N LEU A 68 12.21 6.71 16.51
CA LEU A 68 13.01 5.53 16.16
C LEU A 68 12.66 5.00 14.76
N TRP A 69 11.37 4.98 14.44
CA TRP A 69 10.85 4.50 13.16
C TRP A 69 11.14 5.43 11.99
N ALA A 70 11.43 6.71 12.29
CA ALA A 70 11.82 7.74 11.33
C ALA A 70 13.35 7.85 11.14
N LYS A 71 14.16 6.95 11.73
CA LYS A 71 15.61 6.94 11.54
C LYS A 71 16.03 6.00 10.41
N VAL A 72 16.82 6.53 9.48
CA VAL A 72 17.52 5.75 8.45
C VAL A 72 18.92 5.38 8.95
N ASN A 73 19.34 4.14 8.72
CA ASN A 73 20.71 3.73 8.98
C ASN A 73 21.63 4.23 7.86
N LYS A 74 22.69 4.98 8.19
CA LYS A 74 23.63 5.59 7.23
C LYS A 74 24.51 4.60 6.47
N THR A 75 24.67 3.38 6.96
CA THR A 75 25.54 2.38 6.31
C THR A 75 24.78 1.53 5.29
N LEU A 76 23.49 1.30 5.54
CA LEU A 76 22.64 0.43 4.73
C LEU A 76 21.59 1.21 3.93
N ASP A 77 21.47 2.52 4.14
CA ASP A 77 20.47 3.43 3.56
C ASP A 77 19.02 2.91 3.64
N VAL A 78 18.72 2.16 4.69
CA VAL A 78 17.39 1.59 4.96
C VAL A 78 16.89 1.94 6.37
N PRO A 79 15.57 2.12 6.54
CA PRO A 79 14.96 2.35 7.85
C PRO A 79 14.82 1.03 8.62
N LEU A 80 15.92 0.56 9.23
CA LEU A 80 15.97 -0.74 9.93
C LEU A 80 14.88 -0.91 10.98
N TRP A 81 14.61 0.12 11.79
CA TRP A 81 13.57 0.05 12.81
C TRP A 81 12.18 -0.11 12.19
N ALA A 82 11.90 0.59 11.09
CA ALA A 82 10.63 0.43 10.38
C ALA A 82 10.49 -0.98 9.78
N ILE A 83 11.58 -1.57 9.30
CA ILE A 83 11.60 -2.98 8.83
C ILE A 83 11.26 -3.92 9.99
N ILE A 84 11.95 -3.79 11.13
CA ILE A 84 11.71 -4.65 12.30
C ILE A 84 10.25 -4.54 12.77
N LEU A 85 9.68 -3.34 12.79
CA LEU A 85 8.27 -3.13 13.15
C LEU A 85 7.35 -3.88 12.19
N SER A 86 7.50 -3.66 10.88
CA SER A 86 6.67 -4.29 9.87
C SER A 86 6.78 -5.81 9.91
N THR A 87 7.99 -6.36 10.04
CA THR A 87 8.22 -7.80 10.15
C THR A 87 7.58 -8.36 11.43
N THR A 88 7.71 -7.67 12.56
CA THR A 88 7.12 -8.13 13.82
C THR A 88 5.60 -8.18 13.73
N VAL A 89 4.98 -7.15 13.16
CA VAL A 89 3.53 -7.10 12.94
C VAL A 89 3.08 -8.22 12.00
N ASP A 90 3.80 -8.45 10.89
CA ASP A 90 3.49 -9.52 9.94
C ASP A 90 3.62 -10.92 10.58
N CYS A 91 4.65 -11.15 11.38
CA CYS A 91 4.79 -12.40 12.14
C CYS A 91 3.63 -12.61 13.12
N LEU A 92 3.21 -11.58 13.86
CA LEU A 92 2.09 -11.66 14.80
C LEU A 92 0.77 -11.96 14.07
N LEU A 93 0.55 -11.34 12.91
CA LEU A 93 -0.62 -11.62 12.06
C LEU A 93 -0.56 -13.04 11.47
N GLY A 94 0.62 -13.52 11.10
CA GLY A 94 0.84 -14.90 10.65
C GLY A 94 0.50 -15.93 11.74
N CYS A 95 0.76 -15.62 13.02
CA CYS A 95 0.40 -16.50 14.13
C CYS A 95 -1.11 -16.76 14.26
N ILE A 96 -1.98 -15.90 13.70
CA ILE A 96 -3.44 -16.09 13.69
C ILE A 96 -3.81 -17.41 13.01
N TYR A 97 -3.05 -17.83 12.00
CA TYR A 97 -3.31 -19.08 11.27
C TYR A 97 -3.26 -20.32 12.19
N PHE A 98 -2.42 -20.32 13.23
CA PHE A 98 -2.36 -21.44 14.19
C PHE A 98 -3.61 -21.53 15.07
N GLY A 99 -4.30 -20.41 15.31
CA GLY A 99 -5.54 -20.39 16.08
C GLY A 99 -6.76 -20.74 15.23
N SER A 100 -6.87 -20.14 14.05
CA SER A 100 -7.98 -20.39 13.14
C SER A 100 -7.63 -20.02 11.69
N SER A 101 -7.76 -20.99 10.80
CA SER A 101 -7.63 -20.79 9.35
C SER A 101 -8.74 -19.89 8.80
N ALA A 102 -9.94 -19.93 9.39
CA ALA A 102 -11.04 -19.03 9.01
C ALA A 102 -10.78 -17.57 9.42
N ALA A 103 -10.18 -17.37 10.61
CA ALA A 103 -9.78 -16.04 11.05
C ALA A 103 -8.67 -15.46 10.14
N PHE A 104 -7.67 -16.28 9.79
CA PHE A 104 -6.63 -15.88 8.85
C PHE A 104 -7.21 -15.57 7.46
N GLY A 105 -8.12 -16.41 6.93
CA GLY A 105 -8.80 -16.15 5.66
C GLY A 105 -9.63 -14.87 5.66
N SER A 106 -10.29 -14.56 6.78
CA SER A 106 -11.01 -13.28 6.94
C SER A 106 -10.04 -12.09 6.95
N PHE A 107 -8.90 -12.23 7.64
CA PHE A 107 -7.87 -11.19 7.71
C PHE A 107 -7.23 -10.89 6.33
N THR A 108 -6.89 -11.92 5.54
CA THR A 108 -6.34 -11.72 4.19
C THR A 108 -7.35 -11.05 3.24
N GLY A 109 -8.63 -11.37 3.39
CA GLY A 109 -9.71 -10.66 2.71
C GLY A 109 -9.74 -9.17 3.09
N VAL A 110 -9.64 -8.86 4.38
CA VAL A 110 -9.59 -7.46 4.85
C VAL A 110 -8.36 -6.71 4.35
N ALA A 111 -7.19 -7.35 4.29
CA ALA A 111 -6.00 -6.72 3.71
C ALA A 111 -6.27 -6.24 2.27
N THR A 112 -6.98 -7.04 1.48
CA THR A 112 -7.41 -6.67 0.12
C THR A 112 -8.41 -5.50 0.13
N ILE A 113 -9.41 -5.56 1.01
CA ILE A 113 -10.40 -4.47 1.19
C ILE A 113 -9.70 -3.16 1.57
N CYS A 114 -8.78 -3.18 2.54
CA CYS A 114 -8.02 -2.02 2.99
C CYS A 114 -7.14 -1.44 1.88
N LEU A 115 -6.51 -2.30 1.07
CA LEU A 115 -5.74 -1.87 -0.10
C LEU A 115 -6.64 -1.19 -1.14
N SER A 116 -7.79 -1.80 -1.47
CA SER A 116 -8.77 -1.18 -2.38
C SER A 116 -9.31 0.14 -1.83
N ALA A 117 -9.60 0.22 -0.53
CA ALA A 117 -10.02 1.45 0.13
C ALA A 117 -8.93 2.53 0.09
N SER A 118 -7.66 2.16 0.25
CA SER A 118 -6.52 3.08 0.15
C SER A 118 -6.40 3.70 -1.23
N TYR A 119 -6.71 2.95 -2.30
CA TYR A 119 -6.80 3.49 -3.66
C TYR A 119 -8.07 4.32 -3.90
N CYS A 120 -9.17 4.00 -3.22
CA CYS A 120 -10.43 4.74 -3.31
C CYS A 120 -10.27 6.22 -2.91
N VAL A 121 -9.55 6.48 -1.81
CA VAL A 121 -9.38 7.84 -1.25
C VAL A 121 -8.78 8.85 -2.27
N PRO A 122 -7.61 8.62 -2.88
CA PRO A 122 -7.05 9.57 -3.85
C PRO A 122 -7.89 9.69 -5.13
N ILE A 123 -8.55 8.61 -5.57
CA ILE A 123 -9.48 8.67 -6.71
C ILE A 123 -10.67 9.57 -6.38
N LEU A 124 -11.26 9.40 -5.20
CA LEU A 124 -12.38 10.20 -4.71
C LEU A 124 -11.98 11.67 -4.58
N VAL A 125 -10.84 11.97 -3.95
CA VAL A 125 -10.32 13.34 -3.84
C VAL A 125 -10.08 13.95 -5.22
N SER A 126 -9.55 13.18 -6.17
CA SER A 126 -9.36 13.61 -7.55
C SER A 126 -10.69 13.96 -8.23
N VAL A 127 -11.75 13.16 -8.06
CA VAL A 127 -13.07 13.46 -8.62
C VAL A 127 -13.70 14.68 -7.96
N VAL A 128 -13.67 14.77 -6.62
CA VAL A 128 -14.25 15.88 -5.85
C VAL A 128 -13.56 17.21 -6.15
N ARG A 129 -12.23 17.21 -6.33
CA ARG A 129 -11.45 18.40 -6.73
C ARG A 129 -11.47 18.67 -8.24
N GLY A 130 -12.38 18.06 -9.00
CA GLY A 130 -12.51 18.31 -10.44
C GLY A 130 -11.25 17.97 -11.25
N ARG A 131 -10.51 16.92 -10.83
CA ARG A 131 -9.27 16.43 -11.44
C ARG A 131 -8.19 17.52 -11.64
N GLN A 132 -8.21 18.59 -10.85
CA GLN A 132 -7.26 19.70 -10.98
C GLN A 132 -5.79 19.25 -10.86
N ALA A 133 -5.49 18.38 -9.90
CA ALA A 133 -4.14 17.83 -9.71
C ALA A 133 -3.66 16.92 -10.85
N VAL A 134 -4.58 16.39 -11.66
CA VAL A 134 -4.27 15.51 -12.80
C VAL A 134 -4.28 16.30 -14.12
N ARG A 135 -4.68 17.58 -14.08
CA ARG A 135 -4.78 18.43 -15.28
C ARG A 135 -3.39 18.84 -15.80
N SER A 136 -2.41 18.96 -14.93
CA SER A 136 -0.99 19.18 -15.25
C SER A 136 -0.20 17.88 -15.53
N SER A 137 -0.87 16.72 -15.55
CA SER A 137 -0.22 15.44 -15.86
C SER A 137 0.17 15.37 -17.34
N PRO A 138 1.30 14.74 -17.71
CA PRO A 138 1.70 14.52 -19.10
C PRO A 138 0.64 13.83 -19.97
N PHE A 139 -0.30 13.10 -19.36
CA PHE A 139 -1.40 12.44 -20.05
C PHE A 139 -2.75 12.74 -19.40
N PRO A 140 -3.39 13.88 -19.72
CA PRO A 140 -4.70 14.24 -19.19
C PRO A 140 -5.81 13.58 -20.02
N LEU A 141 -6.41 12.50 -19.53
CA LEU A 141 -7.53 11.78 -20.18
C LEU A 141 -8.84 12.59 -20.29
N GLY A 142 -8.82 13.91 -20.05
CA GLY A 142 -9.98 14.80 -20.17
C GLY A 142 -11.25 14.25 -19.51
N LYS A 143 -12.35 14.21 -20.29
CA LYS A 143 -13.67 13.73 -19.85
C LYS A 143 -13.70 12.21 -19.59
N LEU A 144 -12.95 11.42 -20.35
CA LEU A 144 -12.85 9.96 -20.14
C LEU A 144 -12.27 9.63 -18.77
N GLY A 145 -11.37 10.48 -18.26
CA GLY A 145 -10.85 10.34 -16.91
C GLY A 145 -11.91 10.39 -15.81
N TYR A 146 -12.96 11.20 -15.96
CA TYR A 146 -14.06 11.23 -14.99
C TYR A 146 -14.87 9.94 -15.00
N VAL A 147 -15.17 9.42 -16.20
CA VAL A 147 -15.91 8.16 -16.37
C VAL A 147 -15.14 7.00 -15.73
N LEU A 148 -13.84 6.88 -16.03
CA LEU A 148 -12.99 5.82 -15.48
C LEU A 148 -12.85 5.90 -13.96
N ASN A 149 -12.72 7.11 -13.40
CA ASN A 149 -12.69 7.28 -11.95
C ASN A 149 -14.02 6.86 -11.31
N TYR A 150 -15.16 7.22 -11.91
CA TYR A 150 -16.48 6.84 -11.38
C TYR A 150 -16.68 5.32 -11.43
N ILE A 151 -16.35 4.68 -12.57
CA ILE A 151 -16.38 3.22 -12.71
C ILE A 151 -15.49 2.56 -11.65
N SER A 152 -14.29 3.09 -11.42
CA SER A 152 -13.37 2.56 -10.41
C SER A 152 -13.95 2.67 -8.99
N LEU A 153 -14.57 3.80 -8.65
CA LEU A 153 -15.22 3.98 -7.34
C LEU A 153 -16.37 2.98 -7.13
N VAL A 154 -17.25 2.83 -8.14
CA VAL A 154 -18.36 1.87 -8.10
C VAL A 154 -17.82 0.44 -7.99
N TRP A 155 -16.77 0.10 -8.75
CA TRP A 155 -16.13 -1.21 -8.69
C TRP A 155 -15.53 -1.50 -7.32
N ILE A 156 -14.82 -0.54 -6.71
CA ILE A 156 -14.27 -0.71 -5.36
C ILE A 156 -15.39 -0.94 -4.36
N CYS A 157 -16.48 -0.17 -4.40
CA CYS A 157 -17.63 -0.37 -3.52
C CYS A 157 -18.24 -1.77 -3.70
N LEU A 158 -18.42 -2.24 -4.93
CA LEU A 158 -18.91 -3.58 -5.22
C LEU A 158 -17.95 -4.66 -4.69
N ALA A 159 -16.65 -4.52 -4.92
CA ALA A 159 -15.63 -5.46 -4.48
C ALA A 159 -15.64 -5.60 -2.95
N VAL A 160 -15.74 -4.49 -2.21
CA VAL A 160 -15.83 -4.49 -0.74
C VAL A 160 -17.01 -5.34 -0.26
N VAL A 161 -18.19 -5.21 -0.89
CA VAL A 161 -19.38 -6.00 -0.56
C VAL A 161 -19.16 -7.48 -0.85
N ILE A 162 -18.59 -7.83 -2.00
CA ILE A 162 -18.29 -9.21 -2.38
C ILE A 162 -17.29 -9.86 -1.41
N PHE A 163 -16.22 -9.15 -1.04
CA PHE A 163 -15.23 -9.67 -0.09
C PHE A 163 -15.78 -9.81 1.34
N CYS A 164 -16.88 -9.13 1.68
CA CYS A 164 -17.58 -9.30 2.96
C CYS A 164 -18.57 -10.47 2.95
N MET A 165 -18.90 -11.05 1.79
CA MET A 165 -19.81 -12.19 1.72
C MET A 165 -19.15 -13.52 2.12
N PRO A 166 -19.92 -14.47 2.68
CA PRO A 166 -19.41 -15.80 3.01
C PRO A 166 -19.13 -16.61 1.72
N VAL A 167 -18.07 -17.43 1.77
CA VAL A 167 -17.63 -18.25 0.62
C VAL A 167 -18.43 -19.55 0.45
N SER A 168 -19.15 -19.99 1.49
CA SER A 168 -19.96 -21.20 1.47
C SER A 168 -21.18 -21.09 2.39
N LEU A 169 -22.25 -21.81 2.04
CA LEU A 169 -23.47 -21.97 2.85
C LEU A 169 -23.65 -23.46 3.19
N PRO A 170 -24.13 -23.82 4.39
CA PRO A 170 -24.58 -22.96 5.49
C PRO A 170 -23.42 -22.35 6.31
N VAL A 171 -23.61 -21.12 6.82
CA VAL A 171 -22.61 -20.45 7.66
C VAL A 171 -22.61 -21.02 9.08
N THR A 172 -21.46 -21.49 9.54
CA THR A 172 -21.21 -21.81 10.95
C THR A 172 -20.30 -20.75 11.55
N PRO A 173 -20.25 -20.56 12.89
CA PRO A 173 -19.30 -19.64 13.51
C PRO A 173 -17.83 -19.93 13.16
N SER A 174 -17.53 -21.18 12.83
CA SER A 174 -16.20 -21.62 12.39
C SER A 174 -15.92 -21.35 10.90
N SER A 175 -16.93 -21.12 10.06
CA SER A 175 -16.79 -20.91 8.61
C SER A 175 -17.22 -19.52 8.13
N MET A 176 -17.75 -18.68 9.03
CA MET A 176 -18.21 -17.34 8.71
C MET A 176 -17.05 -16.44 8.29
N ASN A 177 -17.28 -15.64 7.24
CA ASN A 177 -16.36 -14.57 6.85
C ASN A 177 -16.54 -13.37 7.79
N TYR A 178 -15.53 -13.08 8.60
CA TYR A 178 -15.53 -11.97 9.56
C TYR A 178 -14.91 -10.69 8.99
N ALA A 179 -14.70 -10.60 7.68
CA ALA A 179 -14.00 -9.48 7.05
C ALA A 179 -14.64 -8.12 7.33
N SER A 180 -15.97 -8.01 7.29
CA SER A 180 -16.66 -6.74 7.56
C SER A 180 -16.41 -6.21 8.98
N VAL A 181 -16.46 -7.10 9.98
CA VAL A 181 -16.24 -6.77 11.39
C VAL A 181 -14.79 -6.38 11.62
N VAL A 182 -13.84 -7.15 11.06
CA VAL A 182 -12.41 -6.89 11.18
C VAL A 182 -12.05 -5.56 10.49
N PHE A 183 -12.62 -5.28 9.30
CA PHE A 183 -12.46 -4.01 8.61
C PHE A 183 -12.99 -2.83 9.42
N ALA A 184 -14.20 -2.93 9.97
CA ALA A 184 -14.76 -1.91 10.85
C ALA A 184 -13.90 -1.70 12.10
N GLY A 185 -13.35 -2.76 12.69
CA GLY A 185 -12.42 -2.71 13.82
C GLY A 185 -11.14 -1.95 13.50
N PHE A 186 -10.47 -2.26 12.38
CA PHE A 186 -9.30 -1.51 11.93
C PHE A 186 -9.62 -0.05 11.62
N GLY A 187 -10.77 0.21 10.99
CA GLY A 187 -11.25 1.57 10.74
C GLY A 187 -11.48 2.35 12.04
N ALA A 188 -12.06 1.73 13.06
CA ALA A 188 -12.27 2.34 14.37
C ALA A 188 -10.95 2.64 15.08
N ILE A 189 -10.01 1.69 15.10
CA ILE A 189 -8.67 1.89 15.68
C ILE A 189 -7.94 3.05 14.99
N SER A 190 -7.97 3.08 13.66
CA SER A 190 -7.38 4.16 12.86
C SER A 190 -8.05 5.51 13.15
N GLY A 191 -9.39 5.54 13.25
CA GLY A 191 -10.14 6.74 13.60
C GLY A 191 -9.80 7.27 15.00
N ILE A 192 -9.78 6.40 16.00
CA ILE A 192 -9.39 6.76 17.37
C ILE A 192 -7.96 7.31 17.38
N TRP A 193 -7.03 6.63 16.70
CA TRP A 193 -5.65 7.07 16.59
C TRP A 193 -5.53 8.46 15.94
N TYR A 194 -6.33 8.71 14.90
CA TYR A 194 -6.39 9.99 14.23
C TYR A 194 -6.85 11.11 15.17
N PHE A 195 -7.93 10.90 15.93
CA PHE A 195 -8.46 11.90 16.85
C PHE A 195 -7.56 12.15 18.06
N VAL A 196 -6.95 11.10 18.61
CA VAL A 196 -6.12 11.18 19.82
C VAL A 196 -4.75 11.79 19.53
N TYR A 197 -4.08 11.33 18.46
CA TYR A 197 -2.68 11.66 18.20
C TYR A 197 -2.47 12.33 16.84
N ALA A 198 -2.88 11.70 15.73
CA ALA A 198 -2.43 12.12 14.41
C ALA A 198 -2.89 13.54 14.04
N ARG A 199 -4.11 13.96 14.44
CA ARG A 199 -4.61 15.32 14.17
C ARG A 199 -3.73 16.43 14.75
N LYS A 200 -2.98 16.17 15.83
CA LYS A 200 -2.14 17.17 16.51
C LYS A 200 -0.67 17.11 16.09
N HIS A 201 -0.18 15.94 15.70
CA HIS A 201 1.25 15.68 15.49
C HIS A 201 1.63 15.43 14.03
N PHE A 202 0.67 15.09 13.17
CA PHE A 202 0.94 14.82 11.76
C PHE A 202 1.18 16.12 10.99
N LYS A 203 2.39 16.31 10.50
CA LYS A 203 2.73 17.38 9.55
C LYS A 203 2.87 16.72 8.19
N GLY A 204 1.98 17.08 7.26
CA GLY A 204 2.01 16.55 5.90
C GLY A 204 3.37 16.78 5.22
N PRO A 205 3.68 16.03 4.15
CA PRO A 205 4.95 16.15 3.47
C PRO A 205 5.19 17.58 3.01
N ILE A 206 6.41 18.08 3.24
CA ILE A 206 6.87 19.33 2.64
C ILE A 206 6.77 19.20 1.13
N ILE A 207 5.83 19.94 0.54
CA ILE A 207 5.74 20.12 -0.90
C ILE A 207 6.98 20.94 -1.28
N VAL A 208 8.03 20.24 -1.69
CA VAL A 208 9.13 20.87 -2.41
C VAL A 208 8.51 21.21 -3.76
N ASP A 209 8.22 22.48 -3.96
CA ASP A 209 7.84 23.02 -5.25
C ASP A 209 9.07 22.90 -6.15
N MET A 210 9.29 21.70 -6.70
CA MET A 210 10.07 21.57 -7.92
C MET A 210 9.22 22.24 -8.96
N GLY A 211 9.48 23.54 -9.13
CA GLY A 211 8.79 24.40 -10.07
C GLY A 211 8.59 23.64 -11.37
N ALA A 212 7.36 23.70 -11.88
CA ALA A 212 7.09 23.33 -13.24
C ALA A 212 8.08 24.11 -14.12
N GLU A 213 9.14 23.46 -14.59
CA GLU A 213 9.89 23.99 -15.72
C GLU A 213 8.89 24.09 -16.86
N GLU A 214 8.48 25.31 -17.15
CA GLU A 214 7.75 25.65 -18.37
C GLU A 214 8.57 25.15 -19.54
N TYR A 215 8.13 24.05 -20.15
CA TYR A 215 8.57 23.66 -21.48
C TYR A 215 8.04 24.71 -22.47
N ASN A 216 8.80 25.79 -22.64
CA ASN A 216 8.51 26.84 -23.61
C ASN A 216 8.91 26.34 -25.01
N SER A 217 7.91 26.00 -25.81
CA SER A 217 8.04 25.43 -27.17
C SER A 217 8.42 26.46 -28.25
N ASN A 218 9.04 27.60 -27.91
CA ASN A 218 9.30 28.67 -28.87
C ASN A 218 10.76 29.15 -28.84
N GLY A 219 11.55 28.73 -29.83
CA GLY A 219 12.63 29.55 -30.42
C GLY A 219 14.04 29.42 -29.82
N VAL A 220 14.89 28.67 -30.54
CA VAL A 220 16.30 28.95 -30.95
C VAL A 220 17.11 30.03 -30.20
N THR A 221 18.38 29.68 -29.90
CA THR A 221 19.60 30.49 -29.54
C THR A 221 19.57 31.18 -28.17
N ASP A 222 20.61 31.20 -27.31
CA ASP A 222 22.05 30.95 -27.41
C ASP A 222 22.61 30.42 -26.06
N VAL A 223 23.73 29.72 -26.13
CA VAL A 223 24.56 29.39 -24.97
C VAL A 223 25.36 30.63 -24.58
N GLU A 224 25.01 31.27 -23.46
CA GLU A 224 25.90 32.21 -22.77
C GLU A 224 26.09 31.81 -21.30
N HIS A 225 27.30 32.10 -20.83
CA HIS A 225 27.97 31.47 -19.71
C HIS A 225 28.44 32.57 -18.75
N GLU A 226 27.68 32.89 -17.69
CA GLU A 226 28.17 33.74 -16.57
C GLU A 226 27.54 33.24 -15.25
N LYS A 227 28.31 32.64 -14.33
CA LYS A 227 29.14 33.24 -13.26
C LYS A 227 28.35 34.08 -12.24
N GLY A 228 28.40 33.62 -10.97
CA GLY A 228 28.33 34.50 -9.79
C GLY A 228 27.20 34.20 -8.80
N LEU A 229 27.38 33.19 -7.93
CA LEU A 229 26.59 33.08 -6.70
C LEU A 229 27.19 34.05 -5.67
N ASN A 230 26.64 35.26 -5.58
CA ASN A 230 26.90 36.16 -4.47
C ASN A 230 26.09 35.69 -3.25
N ILE A 231 26.79 35.21 -2.24
CA ILE A 231 26.26 35.09 -0.88
C ILE A 231 26.28 36.49 -0.28
N SER A 232 25.11 36.99 0.10
CA SER A 232 24.97 38.09 1.06
C SER A 232 24.08 37.61 2.18
N ASP A 233 24.72 37.34 3.30
CA ASP A 233 24.12 37.30 4.63
C ASP A 233 23.35 38.61 4.87
N ASN A 234 22.15 38.52 5.43
CA ASN A 234 21.53 39.65 6.10
C ASN A 234 21.01 39.20 7.47
N SER A 235 21.95 39.13 8.42
CA SER A 235 21.69 39.26 9.84
C SER A 235 21.75 40.74 10.23
N ALA A 236 20.84 41.13 11.10
CA ALA A 236 20.72 42.43 11.79
C ALA A 236 19.98 43.53 11.02
N ASP A 237 18.72 43.76 11.42
CA ASP A 237 18.30 45.05 11.97
C ASP A 237 16.80 44.99 12.35
N GLU A 238 16.53 44.59 13.58
CA GLU A 238 15.27 44.98 14.24
C GLU A 238 15.49 45.06 15.76
N GLU A 239 16.21 46.10 16.18
CA GLU A 239 16.18 46.60 17.54
C GLU A 239 15.67 48.06 17.51
N SER A 240 14.90 48.45 18.52
CA SER A 240 14.32 49.78 18.77
C SER A 240 12.95 50.12 18.17
N LYS A 241 11.89 49.70 18.88
CA LYS A 241 10.83 50.63 19.34
C LYS A 241 10.16 50.10 20.62
N LYS A 242 10.52 50.76 21.73
CA LYS A 242 9.84 50.99 23.02
C LYS A 242 8.86 49.94 23.55
#